data_AF-A0A534XSA0-F1
#
_entry.id   AF-A0A534XSA0-F1
#
_cell.length_a   1.000
_cell.length_b   1.000
_cell.length_c   1.000
_cell.angle_alpha   90.00
_cell.angle_beta   90.00
_cell.angle_gamma   90.00
#
_symmetry.space_group_name_H-M   'P 1'
#
loop_
_entity.id
_entity.type
_entity.pdbx_description
1 polymer ?
#
loop_
_entity_poly.entity_id
_entity_poly.type
_entity_poly.pdbx_seq_one_letter_code
_entity_poly.pdbx_strand_id
1 'polypeptide(L)'
;MATTAYDQFKEHEGKRYTGMKVGRGHKWRYDTGDWTEKKVTPDKWEFQYSVVKRRKGRAPEGSGAPVGTAYNWYILAHQVVTKLDANSYTTEMAGLKYKLAHRRADKTTWSASERAQRKRLVQILREVIAEIERKPEELPAPVRKEPEPEPARMPRRAASRRRTPTVQRRRRPRRSARTHRTALG
;
A
#
# COMPACT_ATOMS: atom_id res chain seq x y z
N MET A 1 -11.42 -26.22 31.09
CA MET A 1 -10.81 -25.22 30.18
C MET A 1 -11.89 -24.74 29.22
N ALA A 2 -12.35 -23.50 29.32
CA ALA A 2 -13.41 -22.98 28.46
C ALA A 2 -12.95 -22.94 27.00
N THR A 3 -13.61 -23.68 26.12
CA THR A 3 -13.32 -23.72 24.69
C THR A 3 -13.78 -22.40 24.08
N THR A 4 -12.87 -21.44 23.90
CA THR A 4 -13.24 -20.18 23.25
C THR A 4 -13.74 -20.45 21.82
N ALA A 5 -14.68 -19.64 21.32
CA ALA A 5 -15.29 -19.81 19.99
C ALA A 5 -14.26 -19.86 18.84
N TYR A 6 -13.03 -19.39 19.06
CA TYR A 6 -11.92 -19.47 18.11
C TYR A 6 -11.43 -20.91 17.89
N ASP A 7 -11.40 -21.72 18.94
CA ASP A 7 -10.82 -23.08 18.90
C ASP A 7 -11.84 -24.14 18.47
N GLN A 8 -13.12 -23.78 18.44
CA GLN A 8 -14.17 -24.64 17.91
C GLN A 8 -13.96 -24.91 16.42
N PHE A 9 -14.24 -26.16 16.03
CA PHE A 9 -14.30 -26.55 14.62
C PHE A 9 -15.39 -25.76 13.90
N LYS A 10 -15.06 -25.32 12.69
CA LYS A 10 -15.92 -24.56 11.78
C LYS A 10 -15.95 -25.27 10.44
N GLU A 11 -16.95 -24.97 9.62
CA GLU A 11 -17.10 -25.53 8.28
C GLU A 11 -17.18 -24.43 7.22
N HIS A 12 -16.57 -24.67 6.06
CA HIS A 12 -16.67 -23.82 4.88
C HIS A 12 -16.50 -24.70 3.63
N GLU A 13 -17.50 -24.71 2.74
CA GLU A 13 -17.50 -25.52 1.51
C GLU A 13 -17.15 -27.00 1.76
N GLY A 14 -17.78 -27.61 2.78
CA GLY A 14 -17.55 -29.01 3.17
C GLY A 14 -16.21 -29.30 3.85
N LYS A 15 -15.38 -28.28 4.11
CA LYS A 15 -14.07 -28.42 4.78
C LYS A 15 -14.14 -27.96 6.23
N ARG A 16 -13.75 -28.84 7.16
CA ARG A 16 -13.60 -28.51 8.58
C ARG A 16 -12.28 -27.78 8.85
N TYR A 17 -12.33 -26.70 9.63
CA TYR A 17 -11.16 -25.90 10.01
C TYR A 17 -11.29 -25.33 11.44
N THR A 18 -10.18 -24.82 11.99
CA THR A 18 -10.14 -24.16 13.30
C THR A 18 -9.47 -22.80 13.19
N GLY A 19 -9.64 -21.95 14.22
CA GLY A 19 -9.07 -20.60 14.27
C GLY A 19 -10.03 -19.53 13.75
N MET A 20 -9.48 -18.52 13.06
CA MET A 20 -10.22 -17.36 12.57
C MET A 20 -11.27 -17.77 11.53
N LYS A 21 -12.51 -17.27 11.70
CA LYS A 21 -13.62 -17.48 10.75
C LYS A 21 -13.28 -16.89 9.38
N VAL A 22 -13.59 -17.62 8.31
CA VAL A 22 -13.47 -17.14 6.91
C VAL A 22 -14.19 -15.80 6.75
N GLY A 23 -13.58 -14.87 6.00
CA GLY A 23 -14.07 -13.50 5.79
C GLY A 23 -13.70 -12.48 6.88
N ARG A 24 -13.09 -12.90 7.99
CA ARG A 24 -12.52 -11.99 9.00
C ARG A 24 -11.06 -11.64 8.65
N GLY A 25 -10.60 -10.49 9.13
CA GLY A 25 -9.24 -10.00 8.89
C GLY A 25 -8.45 -9.72 10.17
N HIS A 26 -7.13 -9.71 10.06
CA HIS A 26 -6.22 -9.21 11.09
C HIS A 26 -5.48 -7.99 10.56
N LYS A 27 -5.22 -7.01 11.44
CA LYS A 27 -4.30 -5.91 11.18
C LYS A 27 -3.08 -6.07 12.08
N TRP A 28 -1.91 -6.14 11.46
CA TRP A 28 -0.61 -6.27 12.12
C TRP A 28 0.20 -5.00 11.88
N ARG A 29 0.97 -4.59 12.88
CA ARG A 29 2.05 -3.62 12.70
C ARG A 29 3.36 -4.40 12.77
N TYR A 30 4.21 -4.16 11.79
CA TYR A 30 5.55 -4.70 11.76
C TYR A 30 6.49 -3.66 12.37
N ASP A 31 7.43 -4.14 13.17
CA ASP A 31 8.53 -3.30 13.64
C ASP A 31 9.45 -2.95 12.46
N THR A 32 10.51 -2.19 12.71
CA THR A 32 11.60 -2.07 11.73
C THR A 32 12.17 -3.46 11.46
N GLY A 33 12.08 -3.89 10.21
CA GLY A 33 12.54 -5.19 9.75
C GLY A 33 13.62 -5.05 8.70
N ASP A 34 14.49 -6.03 8.61
CA ASP A 34 15.55 -6.04 7.62
C ASP A 34 15.08 -6.75 6.36
N TRP A 35 15.20 -6.06 5.23
CA TRP A 35 14.94 -6.58 3.89
C TRP A 35 16.28 -6.73 3.18
N THR A 36 16.68 -7.96 2.90
CA THR A 36 17.94 -8.27 2.23
C THR A 36 17.67 -8.98 0.92
N GLU A 37 18.31 -8.53 -0.15
CA GLU A 37 18.17 -9.15 -1.47
C GLU A 37 19.52 -9.39 -2.12
N LYS A 38 19.56 -10.42 -2.96
CA LYS A 38 20.70 -10.74 -3.79
C LYS A 38 20.22 -11.03 -5.21
N LYS A 39 20.78 -10.31 -6.18
CA LYS A 39 20.57 -10.62 -7.60
C LYS A 39 21.28 -11.93 -7.92
N VAL A 40 20.55 -12.90 -8.46
CA VAL A 40 21.07 -14.23 -8.80
C VAL A 40 21.16 -14.41 -10.32
N THR A 41 20.20 -13.85 -11.06
CA THR A 41 20.23 -13.77 -12.53
C THR A 41 19.69 -12.40 -12.98
N PRO A 42 19.70 -12.05 -14.29
CA PRO A 42 19.16 -10.77 -14.76
C PRO A 42 17.75 -10.45 -14.22
N ASP A 43 16.88 -11.47 -14.15
CA ASP A 43 15.47 -11.34 -13.79
C ASP A 43 15.09 -12.10 -12.51
N LYS A 44 16.09 -12.63 -11.77
CA LYS A 44 15.86 -13.39 -10.54
C LYS A 44 16.66 -12.80 -9.38
N TRP A 45 15.93 -12.54 -8.30
CA TRP A 45 16.49 -12.15 -7.02
C TRP A 45 16.06 -13.15 -5.96
N GLU A 46 16.95 -13.41 -5.02
CA GLU A 46 16.62 -14.05 -3.75
C GLU A 46 16.44 -12.94 -2.73
N PHE A 47 15.40 -13.05 -1.89
CA PHE A 47 15.17 -12.08 -0.82
C PHE A 47 14.81 -12.76 0.49
N GLN A 48 15.13 -12.07 1.58
CA GLN A 48 14.74 -12.43 2.92
C GLN A 48 14.22 -11.21 3.65
N TYR A 49 13.13 -11.41 4.40
CA TYR A 49 12.57 -10.40 5.28
C TYR A 49 12.31 -10.99 6.67
N SER A 50 12.86 -10.37 7.71
CA SER A 50 12.73 -10.82 9.09
C SER A 50 12.38 -9.67 10.02
N VAL A 51 11.38 -9.87 10.87
CA VAL A 51 10.83 -8.82 11.73
C VAL A 51 9.93 -9.39 12.81
N VAL A 52 9.86 -8.73 13.96
CA VAL A 52 8.83 -8.98 14.98
C VAL A 52 7.55 -8.26 14.58
N LYS A 53 6.44 -9.00 14.53
CA LYS A 53 5.11 -8.43 14.25
C LYS A 53 4.25 -8.40 15.50
N ARG A 54 3.47 -7.33 15.68
CA ARG A 54 2.58 -7.14 16.83
C ARG A 54 1.13 -6.95 16.39
N ARG A 55 0.19 -7.50 17.17
CA ARG A 55 -1.25 -7.26 16.92
C ARG A 55 -1.54 -5.77 17.16
N LYS A 56 -2.38 -5.17 16.31
CA LYS A 56 -2.85 -3.80 16.55
C LYS A 56 -3.68 -3.67 17.84
N GLY A 57 -4.36 -4.74 18.26
CA GLY A 57 -5.14 -4.79 19.51
C GLY A 57 -4.79 -6.00 20.38
N ARG A 58 -5.18 -5.97 21.66
CA ARG A 58 -4.97 -7.08 22.59
C ARG A 58 -5.78 -8.31 22.15
N ALA A 59 -5.17 -9.49 22.29
CA ALA A 59 -5.90 -10.74 22.13
C ALA A 59 -6.80 -10.95 23.37
N PRO A 60 -8.01 -11.52 23.20
CA PRO A 60 -8.78 -12.03 24.33
C PRO A 60 -7.95 -13.01 25.16
N GLU A 61 -8.18 -13.02 26.47
CA GLU A 61 -7.50 -13.93 27.39
C GLU A 61 -7.79 -15.39 27.02
N GLY A 62 -6.76 -16.24 27.11
CA GLY A 62 -6.85 -17.66 26.73
C GLY A 62 -7.03 -17.92 25.23
N SER A 63 -7.02 -16.89 24.37
CA SER A 63 -7.22 -17.06 22.93
C SER A 63 -5.91 -17.15 22.13
N GLY A 64 -5.96 -17.89 21.03
CA GLY A 64 -4.86 -17.96 20.08
C GLY A 64 -3.95 -19.18 20.29
N ALA A 65 -2.89 -19.23 19.50
CA ALA A 65 -1.96 -20.34 19.55
C ALA A 65 -1.05 -20.22 20.80
N PRO A 66 -0.72 -21.34 21.47
CA PRO A 66 0.25 -21.34 22.56
C PRO A 66 1.61 -20.76 22.13
N VAL A 67 2.30 -20.10 23.06
CA VAL A 67 3.66 -19.57 22.85
C VAL A 67 4.59 -20.70 22.43
N GLY A 68 5.42 -20.46 21.40
CA GLY A 68 6.28 -21.48 20.79
C GLY A 68 5.66 -22.20 19.59
N THR A 69 4.35 -22.02 19.34
CA THR A 69 3.71 -22.53 18.12
C THR A 69 4.31 -21.85 16.89
N ALA A 70 4.77 -22.63 15.92
CA ALA A 70 5.28 -22.13 14.65
C ALA A 70 4.35 -22.53 13.50
N TYR A 71 4.35 -21.72 12.44
CA TYR A 71 3.56 -21.98 11.26
C TYR A 71 4.43 -21.85 10.02
N ASN A 72 4.32 -22.83 9.12
CA ASN A 72 4.91 -22.77 7.79
C ASN A 72 3.82 -22.31 6.82
N TRP A 73 3.93 -21.07 6.38
CA TRP A 73 3.03 -20.46 5.41
C TRP A 73 3.79 -20.22 4.11
N TYR A 74 3.18 -20.60 2.99
CA TYR A 74 3.65 -20.21 1.66
C TYR A 74 2.91 -18.96 1.22
N ILE A 75 3.63 -17.94 0.75
CA ILE A 75 3.05 -16.69 0.25
C ILE A 75 3.33 -16.65 -1.25
N LEU A 76 2.26 -16.42 -2.03
CA LEU A 76 2.34 -16.08 -3.43
C LEU A 76 1.81 -14.66 -3.58
N ALA A 77 2.67 -13.72 -3.93
CA ALA A 77 2.33 -12.31 -4.02
C ALA A 77 3.10 -11.65 -5.16
N HIS A 78 2.50 -10.62 -5.75
CA HIS A 78 3.25 -9.66 -6.54
C HIS A 78 3.65 -8.48 -5.65
N GLN A 79 4.77 -7.87 -5.99
CA GLN A 79 5.28 -6.66 -5.35
C GLN A 79 5.29 -5.54 -6.38
N VAL A 80 4.79 -4.37 -5.99
CA VAL A 80 4.92 -3.13 -6.75
C VAL A 80 5.84 -2.22 -5.96
N VAL A 81 6.88 -1.72 -6.62
CA VAL A 81 7.88 -0.83 -6.03
C VAL A 81 7.91 0.45 -6.85
N THR A 82 7.73 1.60 -6.18
CA THR A 82 7.78 2.91 -6.84
C THR A 82 8.91 3.74 -6.24
N LYS A 83 9.82 4.23 -7.09
CA LYS A 83 10.87 5.15 -6.66
C LYS A 83 10.25 6.49 -6.29
N LEU A 84 10.55 6.99 -5.10
CA LEU A 84 10.10 8.31 -4.64
C LEU A 84 11.17 9.37 -4.85
N ASP A 85 12.41 9.02 -4.51
CA ASP A 85 13.57 9.92 -4.61
C ASP A 85 14.87 9.10 -4.78
N ALA A 86 16.03 9.75 -4.58
CA ALA A 86 17.34 9.10 -4.73
C ALA A 86 17.52 7.86 -3.84
N ASN A 87 16.92 7.85 -2.64
CA ASN A 87 17.17 6.85 -1.60
C ASN A 87 15.91 6.13 -1.12
N SER A 88 14.72 6.55 -1.57
CA SER A 88 13.45 6.03 -1.07
C SER A 88 12.61 5.39 -2.16
N TYR A 89 11.99 4.27 -1.81
CA TYR A 89 10.99 3.57 -2.63
C TYR A 89 9.79 3.20 -1.75
N THR A 90 8.57 3.24 -2.29
CA THR A 90 7.45 2.51 -1.69
C THR A 90 7.53 1.04 -2.04
N THR A 91 7.01 0.20 -1.15
CA THR A 91 6.89 -1.24 -1.39
C THR A 91 5.48 -1.67 -1.01
N GLU A 92 4.76 -2.21 -1.99
CA GLU A 92 3.42 -2.75 -1.80
C GLU A 92 3.40 -4.21 -2.23
N MET A 93 2.78 -5.09 -1.44
CA MET A 93 2.64 -6.50 -1.75
C MET A 93 1.19 -6.94 -1.59
N ALA A 94 0.65 -7.58 -2.63
CA ALA A 94 -0.69 -8.16 -2.60
C ALA A 94 -0.65 -9.60 -3.11
N GLY A 95 -1.41 -10.49 -2.46
CA GLY A 95 -1.37 -11.90 -2.80
C GLY A 95 -2.12 -12.81 -1.85
N LEU A 96 -1.82 -14.10 -2.01
CA LEU A 96 -2.45 -15.21 -1.30
C LEU A 96 -1.44 -15.88 -0.37
N LYS A 97 -1.95 -16.45 0.72
CA LYS A 97 -1.14 -17.13 1.72
C LYS A 97 -1.75 -18.46 2.13
N TYR A 98 -0.97 -19.53 2.01
CA TYR A 98 -1.41 -20.90 2.20
C TYR A 98 -0.69 -21.57 3.37
N LYS A 99 -1.43 -22.25 4.25
CA LYS A 99 -0.84 -23.01 5.36
C LYS A 99 -0.30 -24.33 4.80
N LEU A 100 1.01 -24.56 4.92
CA LEU A 100 1.60 -25.85 4.56
C LEU A 100 1.66 -26.78 5.77
N ALA A 101 2.09 -26.26 6.92
CA ALA A 101 2.18 -27.00 8.16
C ALA A 101 2.12 -26.08 9.39
N HIS A 102 2.01 -26.68 10.57
CA HIS A 102 2.27 -26.01 11.84
C HIS A 102 3.09 -26.93 12.74
N ARG A 103 3.80 -26.35 13.70
CA ARG A 103 4.48 -27.06 14.76
C ARG A 103 3.89 -26.59 16.08
N ARG A 104 3.40 -27.52 16.90
CA ARG A 104 2.84 -27.20 18.21
C ARG A 104 3.95 -26.76 19.16
N ALA A 105 3.61 -25.96 20.15
CA ALA A 105 4.54 -25.42 21.12
C ALA A 105 5.37 -26.49 21.86
N ASP A 106 4.75 -27.63 22.15
CA ASP A 106 5.33 -28.75 22.89
C ASP A 106 6.02 -29.79 21.99
N LYS A 107 6.08 -29.56 20.67
CA LYS A 107 6.61 -30.51 19.69
C LYS A 107 7.75 -29.92 18.89
N THR A 108 8.73 -30.76 18.58
CA THR A 108 9.86 -30.40 17.71
C THR A 108 9.56 -30.64 16.23
N THR A 109 8.58 -31.50 15.92
CA THR A 109 8.23 -31.91 14.55
C THR A 109 7.07 -31.11 13.96
N TRP A 110 7.10 -30.92 12.63
CA TRP A 110 6.01 -30.32 11.89
C TRP A 110 4.80 -31.26 11.79
N SER A 111 3.59 -30.70 11.69
CA SER A 111 2.34 -31.44 11.52
C SER A 111 2.24 -32.24 10.21
N ALA A 112 3.18 -32.05 9.29
CA ALA A 112 3.27 -32.75 8.02
C ALA A 112 4.76 -32.93 7.66
N SER A 113 5.12 -34.08 7.08
CA SER A 113 6.47 -34.31 6.58
C SER A 113 6.83 -33.34 5.44
N GLU A 114 8.12 -33.11 5.21
CA GLU A 114 8.57 -32.24 4.11
C GLU A 114 8.05 -32.71 2.74
N ARG A 115 8.02 -34.03 2.52
CA ARG A 115 7.44 -34.63 1.30
C ARG A 115 5.97 -34.27 1.15
N ALA A 116 5.18 -34.33 2.23
CA ALA A 116 3.77 -33.96 2.21
C ALA A 116 3.59 -32.45 1.99
N GLN A 117 4.40 -31.62 2.64
CA GLN A 117 4.39 -30.16 2.44
C GLN A 117 4.70 -29.79 0.98
N ARG A 118 5.72 -30.42 0.38
CA ARG A 118 6.08 -30.23 -1.04
C ARG A 118 4.96 -30.67 -1.97
N LYS A 119 4.35 -31.85 -1.73
CA LYS A 119 3.21 -32.33 -2.52
C LYS A 119 2.05 -31.35 -2.46
N ARG A 120 1.74 -30.81 -1.27
CA ARG A 120 0.69 -29.80 -1.09
C ARG A 120 1.01 -28.49 -1.82
N LEU A 121 2.26 -28.03 -1.75
CA LEU A 121 2.70 -26.83 -2.46
C LEU A 121 2.54 -26.99 -3.98
N VAL A 122 2.98 -28.11 -4.55
CA VAL A 122 2.81 -28.39 -5.99
C VAL A 122 1.35 -28.35 -6.41
N GLN A 123 0.45 -28.91 -5.59
CA GLN A 123 -0.99 -28.85 -5.86
C GLN A 123 -1.50 -27.40 -5.87
N ILE A 124 -1.15 -26.60 -4.86
CA ILE A 124 -1.54 -25.18 -4.78
C ILE A 124 -1.06 -24.41 -6.02
N LEU A 125 0.20 -24.61 -6.42
CA LEU A 125 0.75 -23.91 -7.58
C LEU A 125 0.05 -24.30 -8.88
N ARG A 126 -0.31 -25.58 -9.06
CA ARG A 126 -1.09 -26.03 -10.23
C ARG A 126 -2.49 -25.44 -10.25
N GLU A 127 -3.16 -25.37 -9.10
CA GLU A 127 -4.49 -24.74 -8.99
C GLU A 127 -4.42 -23.26 -9.36
N VAL A 128 -3.38 -22.54 -8.89
CA VAL A 128 -3.14 -21.14 -9.25
C VAL A 128 -2.83 -20.96 -10.73
N ILE A 129 -1.95 -21.79 -11.30
CA ILE A 129 -1.64 -21.75 -12.74
C ILE A 129 -2.92 -21.89 -13.55
N ALA A 130 -3.75 -22.90 -13.23
CA ALA A 130 -5.02 -23.11 -13.91
C ALA A 130 -6.02 -21.95 -13.70
N GLU A 131 -5.98 -21.23 -12.58
CA GLU A 131 -6.78 -20.02 -12.40
C GLU A 131 -6.29 -18.87 -13.28
N ILE A 132 -4.97 -18.65 -13.34
CA ILE A 132 -4.36 -17.59 -14.15
C ILE A 132 -4.64 -17.85 -15.64
N GLU A 133 -4.44 -19.08 -16.12
CA GLU A 133 -4.69 -19.48 -17.51
C GLU A 133 -6.17 -19.38 -17.91
N ARG A 134 -7.10 -19.51 -16.96
CA ARG A 134 -8.54 -19.40 -17.21
C ARG A 134 -9.05 -17.96 -17.27
N LYS A 135 -8.33 -16.99 -16.73
CA LYS A 135 -8.74 -15.58 -16.84
C LYS A 135 -8.53 -15.17 -18.30
N PRO A 136 -9.60 -14.84 -19.06
CA PRO A 136 -9.40 -14.27 -20.39
C PRO A 136 -8.56 -13.00 -20.23
N GLU A 137 -7.67 -12.73 -21.20
CA GLU A 137 -7.00 -11.44 -21.28
C GLU A 137 -8.09 -10.35 -21.24
N GLU A 138 -8.22 -9.66 -20.11
CA GLU A 138 -8.83 -8.35 -20.11
C GLU A 138 -7.89 -7.48 -20.95
N LEU A 139 -8.14 -7.45 -22.26
CA LEU A 139 -7.55 -6.46 -23.14
C LEU A 139 -7.80 -5.11 -22.46
N PRO A 140 -6.75 -4.31 -22.20
CA PRO A 140 -6.96 -3.02 -21.60
C PRO A 140 -7.98 -2.27 -22.45
N ALA A 141 -9.05 -1.79 -21.81
CA ALA A 141 -9.99 -0.88 -22.46
C ALA A 141 -9.17 0.20 -23.18
N PRO A 142 -9.56 0.59 -24.42
CA PRO A 142 -8.77 1.52 -25.20
C PRO A 142 -8.44 2.72 -24.33
N VAL A 143 -7.15 2.99 -24.17
CA VAL A 143 -6.63 4.14 -23.42
C VAL A 143 -7.42 5.34 -23.91
N ARG A 144 -8.29 5.89 -23.04
CA ARG A 144 -8.88 7.21 -23.30
C ARG A 144 -7.67 8.13 -23.44
N LYS A 145 -7.40 8.58 -24.67
CA LYS A 145 -6.41 9.62 -24.91
C LYS A 145 -6.77 10.76 -23.96
N GLU A 146 -5.89 11.07 -23.01
CA GLU A 146 -6.01 12.32 -22.28
C GLU A 146 -6.12 13.44 -23.32
N PRO A 147 -7.06 14.39 -23.15
CA PRO A 147 -7.15 15.51 -24.06
C PRO A 147 -5.78 16.17 -24.11
N GLU A 148 -5.22 16.26 -25.32
CA GLU A 148 -3.98 16.95 -25.62
C GLU A 148 -4.05 18.34 -24.96
N PRO A 149 -3.02 18.78 -24.20
CA PRO A 149 -3.07 20.07 -23.55
C PRO A 149 -3.31 21.16 -24.61
N GLU A 150 -4.39 21.93 -24.44
CA GLU A 150 -4.71 23.02 -25.36
C GLU A 150 -3.46 23.90 -25.56
N PRO A 151 -3.09 24.23 -26.82
CA PRO A 151 -1.95 25.08 -27.05
C PRO A 151 -2.17 26.40 -26.32
N ALA A 152 -1.20 26.74 -25.46
CA ALA A 152 -1.24 27.95 -24.66
C ALA A 152 -1.58 29.16 -25.54
N ARG A 153 -2.74 29.77 -25.29
CA ARG A 153 -3.15 31.01 -25.95
C ARG A 153 -2.07 32.07 -25.70
N MET A 154 -1.32 32.40 -26.75
CA MET A 154 -0.38 33.51 -26.71
C MET A 154 -1.10 34.81 -26.29
N PRO A 155 -0.51 35.62 -25.40
CA PRO A 155 -1.11 36.89 -25.01
C PRO A 155 -1.18 37.80 -26.24
N ARG A 156 -2.39 38.21 -26.61
CA ARG A 156 -2.62 39.23 -27.64
C ARG A 156 -1.88 40.51 -27.23
N ARG A 157 -0.92 40.93 -28.05
CA ARG A 157 -0.26 42.24 -27.94
C ARG A 157 -1.31 43.34 -27.79
N ALA A 158 -1.26 44.09 -26.69
CA ALA A 158 -2.07 45.27 -26.50
C ALA A 158 -1.72 46.30 -27.58
N ALA A 159 -2.70 46.64 -28.43
CA ALA A 159 -2.56 47.69 -29.42
C ALA A 159 -2.35 49.03 -28.70
N SER A 160 -1.23 49.68 -29.05
CA SER A 160 -0.84 51.02 -28.62
C SER A 160 -2.00 52.03 -28.78
N ARG A 161 -2.55 52.50 -27.66
CA ARG A 161 -3.50 53.63 -27.65
C ARG A 161 -2.72 54.92 -27.91
N ARG A 162 -2.92 55.46 -29.12
CA ARG A 162 -2.52 56.83 -29.51
C ARG A 162 -2.98 57.84 -28.45
N ARG A 163 -2.04 58.63 -27.91
CA ARG A 163 -2.30 59.80 -27.07
C ARG A 163 -2.81 60.96 -27.93
N THR A 164 -3.99 61.49 -27.63
CA THR A 164 -4.43 62.82 -28.06
C THR A 164 -4.00 63.87 -27.03
N PRO A 165 -3.55 65.06 -27.44
CA PRO A 165 -3.11 66.10 -26.51
C PRO A 165 -4.29 66.93 -26.02
N THR A 166 -4.49 66.99 -24.70
CA THR A 166 -5.49 67.85 -24.07
C THR A 166 -4.94 69.27 -23.94
N VAL A 167 -5.65 70.22 -24.54
CA VAL A 167 -5.37 71.66 -24.53
C VAL A 167 -5.45 72.22 -23.11
N GLN A 168 -4.40 72.95 -22.73
CA GLN A 168 -4.29 73.72 -21.50
C GLN A 168 -5.38 74.79 -21.39
N ARG A 169 -6.10 74.81 -20.27
CA ARG A 169 -6.84 76.00 -19.82
C ARG A 169 -6.39 76.39 -18.42
N ARG A 170 -5.68 77.52 -18.38
CA ARG A 170 -5.19 78.25 -17.21
C ARG A 170 -6.33 78.60 -16.25
N ARG A 171 -6.18 78.32 -14.96
CA ARG A 171 -6.67 79.19 -13.86
C ARG A 171 -5.68 79.19 -12.68
N ARG A 172 -5.55 80.38 -12.10
CA ARG A 172 -4.49 80.93 -11.24
C ARG A 172 -4.43 80.38 -9.80
N PRO A 173 -3.32 80.59 -9.07
CA PRO A 173 -3.08 80.01 -7.75
C PRO A 173 -3.68 80.86 -6.62
N ARG A 174 -4.04 80.23 -5.50
CA ARG A 174 -4.24 80.91 -4.21
C ARG A 174 -3.54 80.16 -3.07
N ARG A 175 -2.44 80.79 -2.65
CA ARG A 175 -1.77 80.84 -1.33
C ARG A 175 -2.15 79.83 -0.24
N SER A 176 -1.11 79.08 0.15
CA SER A 176 -0.65 78.78 1.50
C SER A 176 -1.48 79.26 2.71
N ALA A 177 -1.80 78.33 3.59
CA ALA A 177 -1.66 78.53 5.03
C ALA A 177 -1.21 77.22 5.68
N ARG A 178 -0.13 77.33 6.45
CA ARG A 178 0.58 76.32 7.21
C ARG A 178 0.08 76.45 8.64
N THR A 179 -0.32 75.35 9.29
CA THR A 179 -0.41 75.32 10.75
C THR A 179 -0.01 73.94 11.27
N HIS A 180 0.98 73.97 12.15
CA HIS A 180 1.58 72.87 12.88
C HIS A 180 0.74 72.46 14.10
N ARG A 181 1.07 71.25 14.61
CA ARG A 181 0.94 70.77 16.02
C ARG A 181 -0.49 70.41 16.46
N THR A 182 -0.75 69.39 17.27
CA THR A 182 0.08 68.79 18.34
C THR A 182 -0.39 67.35 18.64
N ALA A 183 0.54 66.52 19.11
CA ALA A 183 0.29 65.27 19.83
C ALA A 183 -0.19 65.55 21.27
N LEU A 184 -0.75 64.51 21.92
CA LEU A 184 -0.97 64.21 23.36
C LEU A 184 -2.34 63.52 23.48
N GLY A 185 -2.51 62.37 24.14
CA GLY A 185 -1.60 61.53 24.91
C GLY A 185 -2.24 60.16 25.17
#